data_AF-A0A1M5JB29-F1
#
_entry.id   AF-A0A1M5JB29-F1
#
_cell.length_a   1.000
_cell.length_b   1.000
_cell.length_c   1.000
_cell.angle_alpha   90.00
_cell.angle_beta   90.00
_cell.angle_gamma   90.00
#
_symmetry.space_group_name_H-M   'P 1'
#
loop_
_entity.id
_entity.type
_entity.pdbx_description
1 polymer ?
#
loop_
_entity_poly.entity_id
_entity_poly.type
_entity_poly.pdbx_seq_one_letter_code
_entity_poly.pdbx_strand_id
1 'polypeptide(L)'
;MTAAPSAANRFLRHSTVVSGVVAVILGAVAVGLIAETTLQRQFLMGALIGVSTFGLGGRLWHRWRGAVGLGLVVCGCLVVTAAAGNAVTQPPRIIHRLELLPGILGLWTLAAALVPIGFRWSRLLIAVGSGLLFVAVLTSGVVRGASTTALVVAAAATILAWDAAENAVSLGVQVGAHPETVTVRGELAHVMLSGGLAAGAVVAVLGVTHLGVDSLPFEALVALLVAGVVLLLASHR
;
A
#
# COMPACT_ATOMS: atom_id res chain seq x y z
N MET A 1 -39.23 26.74 10.15
CA MET A 1 -38.30 26.97 9.02
C MET A 1 -37.12 26.02 9.19
N THR A 2 -37.16 24.88 8.52
CA THR A 2 -36.08 23.88 8.52
C THR A 2 -35.01 24.36 7.53
N ALA A 3 -33.80 24.62 8.03
CA ALA A 3 -32.68 25.03 7.20
C ALA A 3 -32.42 23.96 6.14
N ALA A 4 -32.49 24.35 4.86
CA ALA A 4 -32.08 23.49 3.77
C ALA A 4 -30.61 23.09 4.00
N PRO A 5 -30.24 21.80 3.91
CA PRO A 5 -28.86 21.38 4.07
C PRO A 5 -28.02 22.09 3.00
N SER A 6 -27.13 22.98 3.43
CA SER A 6 -26.23 23.73 2.55
C SER A 6 -25.47 22.77 1.64
N ALA A 7 -25.37 23.11 0.35
CA ALA A 7 -24.66 22.35 -0.68
C ALA A 7 -23.23 21.92 -0.29
N ALA A 8 -22.63 22.58 0.72
CA ALA A 8 -21.37 22.23 1.35
C ALA A 8 -21.27 20.78 1.90
N ASN A 9 -22.39 20.13 2.25
CA ASN A 9 -22.38 18.76 2.79
C ASN A 9 -22.42 17.65 1.71
N ARG A 10 -22.44 18.00 0.42
CA ARG A 10 -22.58 17.03 -0.68
C ARG A 10 -21.31 16.76 -1.48
N PHE A 11 -20.15 17.17 -0.96
CA PHE A 11 -18.86 16.67 -1.43
C PHE A 11 -18.66 15.26 -0.87
N LEU A 12 -19.30 14.28 -1.49
CA LEU A 12 -18.93 12.88 -1.27
C LEU A 12 -17.55 12.68 -1.88
N ARG A 13 -16.53 12.74 -1.01
CA ARG A 13 -15.11 12.62 -1.33
C ARG A 13 -14.80 11.14 -1.56
N HIS A 14 -14.60 10.73 -2.80
CA HIS A 14 -14.30 9.36 -3.18
C HIS A 14 -12.86 9.26 -3.64
N SER A 15 -12.08 8.29 -3.16
CA SER A 15 -10.76 8.00 -3.73
C SER A 15 -10.87 7.64 -5.22
N THR A 16 -9.88 8.01 -6.03
CA THR A 16 -9.88 7.60 -7.45
C THR A 16 -9.67 6.09 -7.61
N VAL A 17 -10.37 5.50 -8.59
CA VAL A 17 -10.39 4.05 -8.77
C VAL A 17 -9.05 3.53 -9.29
N VAL A 18 -8.45 4.25 -10.26
CA VAL A 18 -7.24 3.80 -10.95
C VAL A 18 -6.06 3.80 -9.99
N SER A 19 -5.75 4.94 -9.38
CA SER A 19 -4.65 5.05 -8.42
C SER A 19 -4.83 4.13 -7.20
N GLY A 20 -6.08 3.94 -6.73
CA GLY A 20 -6.37 2.99 -5.65
C GLY A 20 -6.13 1.52 -6.05
N VAL A 21 -6.51 1.12 -7.26
CA VAL A 21 -6.22 -0.24 -7.77
C VAL A 21 -4.71 -0.45 -7.92
N VAL A 22 -4.01 0.55 -8.48
CA VAL A 22 -2.54 0.53 -8.60
C VAL A 22 -1.89 0.36 -7.22
N ALA A 23 -2.33 1.11 -6.21
CA ALA A 23 -1.81 1.00 -4.85
C ALA A 23 -1.96 -0.42 -4.27
N VAL A 24 -3.13 -1.04 -4.42
CA VAL A 24 -3.38 -2.41 -3.93
C VAL A 24 -2.55 -3.43 -4.70
N ILE A 25 -2.42 -3.28 -6.02
CA ILE A 25 -1.58 -4.17 -6.85
C ILE A 25 -0.11 -4.07 -6.42
N LEU A 26 0.41 -2.85 -6.22
CA LEU A 26 1.79 -2.65 -5.79
C LEU A 26 2.04 -3.21 -4.38
N GLY A 27 1.11 -3.02 -3.45
CA GLY A 27 1.17 -3.65 -2.13
C GLY A 27 1.15 -5.18 -2.23
N ALA A 28 0.31 -5.73 -3.11
CA ALA A 28 0.26 -7.17 -3.37
C ALA A 28 1.56 -7.71 -3.96
N VAL A 29 2.16 -6.97 -4.89
CA VAL A 29 3.47 -7.31 -5.48
C VAL A 29 4.56 -7.29 -4.41
N ALA A 30 4.58 -6.28 -3.54
CA ALA A 30 5.55 -6.21 -2.44
C ALA A 30 5.47 -7.46 -1.54
N VAL A 31 4.27 -7.86 -1.11
CA VAL A 31 4.07 -9.07 -0.29
C VAL A 31 4.35 -10.35 -1.08
N GLY A 32 4.00 -10.38 -2.38
CA GLY A 32 4.22 -11.52 -3.25
C GLY A 32 5.70 -11.82 -3.51
N LEU A 33 6.53 -10.77 -3.60
CA LEU A 33 7.98 -10.89 -3.80
C LEU A 33 8.70 -11.50 -2.60
N ILE A 34 8.18 -11.29 -1.38
CA ILE A 34 8.72 -11.89 -0.15
C ILE A 34 8.06 -13.25 0.19
N ALA A 35 6.97 -13.62 -0.48
CA ALA A 35 6.28 -14.89 -0.29
C ALA A 35 6.98 -16.02 -1.08
N GLU A 36 7.93 -16.71 -0.44
CA GLU A 36 8.69 -17.80 -1.06
C GLU A 36 7.93 -19.14 -1.10
N THR A 37 7.18 -19.49 -0.06
CA THR A 37 6.56 -20.82 0.01
C THR A 37 5.20 -20.87 -0.68
N THR A 38 4.86 -22.02 -1.25
CA THR A 38 3.54 -22.27 -1.87
C THR A 38 2.39 -21.95 -0.90
N LEU A 39 2.57 -22.31 0.38
CA LEU A 39 1.60 -22.09 1.43
C LEU A 39 1.44 -20.58 1.73
N GLN A 40 2.54 -19.82 1.80
CA GLN A 40 2.48 -18.36 1.95
C GLN A 40 1.76 -17.68 0.78
N ARG A 41 2.00 -18.16 -0.45
CA ARG A 41 1.32 -17.66 -1.66
C ARG A 41 -0.18 -17.97 -1.66
N GLN A 42 -0.59 -19.14 -1.16
CA GLN A 42 -2.01 -19.48 -1.00
C GLN A 42 -2.71 -18.53 -0.02
N PHE A 43 -2.07 -18.21 1.11
CA PHE A 43 -2.62 -17.23 2.07
C PHE A 43 -2.71 -15.83 1.47
N LEU A 44 -1.69 -15.41 0.71
CA LEU A 44 -1.72 -14.14 0.00
C LEU A 44 -2.85 -14.11 -1.03
N MET A 45 -3.05 -15.16 -1.81
CA MET A 45 -4.17 -15.26 -2.76
C MET A 45 -5.53 -15.13 -2.05
N GLY A 46 -5.71 -15.82 -0.92
CA GLY A 46 -6.90 -15.67 -0.08
C GLY A 46 -7.10 -14.23 0.40
N ALA A 47 -6.02 -13.59 0.90
CA ALA A 47 -6.05 -12.19 1.32
C ALA A 47 -6.41 -11.24 0.16
N LEU A 48 -5.88 -11.47 -1.04
CA LEU A 48 -6.17 -10.67 -2.24
C LEU A 48 -7.64 -10.77 -2.66
N ILE A 49 -8.23 -11.97 -2.58
CA ILE A 49 -9.65 -12.17 -2.80
C ILE A 49 -10.43 -11.36 -1.76
N GLY A 50 -10.12 -11.52 -0.48
CA GLY A 50 -10.80 -10.80 0.60
C GLY A 50 -10.68 -9.27 0.49
N VAL A 51 -9.50 -8.75 0.16
CA VAL A 51 -9.22 -7.33 -0.07
C VAL A 51 -10.02 -6.80 -1.27
N SER A 52 -10.05 -7.55 -2.37
CA SER A 52 -10.81 -7.18 -3.56
C SER A 52 -12.31 -7.14 -3.27
N THR A 53 -12.85 -8.17 -2.61
CA THR A 53 -14.25 -8.24 -2.18
C THR A 53 -14.61 -7.10 -1.23
N PHE A 54 -13.74 -6.81 -0.26
CA PHE A 54 -13.90 -5.72 0.70
C PHE A 54 -13.93 -4.35 0.00
N GLY A 55 -12.98 -4.08 -0.91
CA GLY A 55 -12.91 -2.82 -1.64
C GLY A 55 -14.12 -2.59 -2.57
N LEU A 56 -14.57 -3.66 -3.26
CA LEU A 56 -15.79 -3.62 -4.08
C LEU A 56 -17.04 -3.38 -3.22
N GLY A 57 -17.15 -4.09 -2.09
CA GLY A 57 -18.25 -3.94 -1.14
C GLY A 57 -18.34 -2.53 -0.58
N GLY A 58 -17.21 -1.94 -0.16
CA GLY A 58 -17.15 -0.59 0.39
C GLY A 58 -17.61 0.47 -0.61
N ARG A 59 -17.23 0.33 -1.88
CA ARG A 59 -17.69 1.22 -2.97
C ARG A 59 -19.18 1.04 -3.24
N LEU A 60 -19.68 -0.20 -3.30
CA LEU A 60 -21.08 -0.47 -3.58
C LEU A 60 -21.99 0.01 -2.45
N TRP A 61 -21.56 -0.18 -1.19
CA TRP A 61 -22.25 0.33 -0.01
C TRP A 61 -22.39 1.85 -0.06
N HIS A 62 -21.33 2.56 -0.44
CA HIS A 62 -21.38 4.01 -0.50
C HIS A 62 -22.24 4.54 -1.68
N ARG A 63 -22.29 3.82 -2.81
CA ARG A 63 -23.08 4.21 -3.98
C ARG A 63 -24.59 3.94 -3.82
N TRP A 64 -24.97 2.84 -3.18
CA TRP A 64 -26.36 2.37 -3.15
C TRP A 64 -26.94 2.15 -1.75
N ARG A 65 -26.13 2.29 -0.70
CA ARG A 65 -26.51 2.02 0.71
C ARG A 65 -27.22 0.67 0.92
N GLY A 66 -26.95 -0.31 0.06
CA GLY A 66 -27.66 -1.58 0.03
C GLY A 66 -27.01 -2.66 0.90
N ALA A 67 -27.84 -3.60 1.37
CA ALA A 67 -27.40 -4.78 2.13
C ALA A 67 -26.33 -5.61 1.41
N VAL A 68 -26.34 -5.61 0.08
CA VAL A 68 -25.32 -6.28 -0.76
C VAL A 68 -23.93 -5.71 -0.53
N GLY A 69 -23.78 -4.39 -0.45
CA GLY A 69 -22.48 -3.73 -0.21
C GLY A 69 -21.93 -4.08 1.17
N LEU A 70 -22.79 -4.02 2.20
CA LEU A 70 -22.42 -4.42 3.56
C LEU A 70 -22.04 -5.91 3.62
N GLY A 71 -22.81 -6.79 2.97
CA GLY A 71 -22.53 -8.22 2.89
C GLY A 71 -21.15 -8.50 2.26
N LEU A 72 -20.80 -7.80 1.19
CA LEU A 72 -19.48 -7.91 0.56
C LEU A 72 -18.35 -7.39 1.45
N VAL A 73 -18.54 -6.29 2.17
CA VAL A 73 -17.56 -5.77 3.14
C VAL A 73 -17.31 -6.80 4.24
N VAL A 74 -18.38 -7.34 4.85
CA VAL A 74 -18.28 -8.36 5.90
C VAL A 74 -17.61 -9.62 5.37
N CYS A 75 -18.02 -10.11 4.19
CA CYS A 75 -17.43 -11.27 3.55
C CYS A 75 -15.93 -11.06 3.27
N GLY A 76 -15.54 -9.93 2.71
CA GLY A 76 -14.14 -9.58 2.45
C GLY A 76 -13.31 -9.53 3.73
N CYS A 77 -13.82 -8.88 4.78
CA CYS A 77 -13.18 -8.89 6.10
C CYS A 77 -13.01 -10.31 6.65
N LEU A 78 -14.05 -11.14 6.58
CA LEU A 78 -14.00 -12.53 7.05
C LEU A 78 -12.92 -13.33 6.31
N VAL A 79 -12.84 -13.22 4.99
CA VAL A 79 -11.82 -13.90 4.18
C VAL A 79 -10.41 -13.45 4.56
N VAL A 80 -10.18 -12.14 4.75
CA VAL A 80 -8.87 -11.64 5.20
C VAL A 80 -8.54 -12.12 6.61
N THR A 81 -9.49 -12.11 7.54
CA THR A 81 -9.25 -12.61 8.90
C THR A 81 -8.98 -14.11 8.92
N ALA A 82 -9.62 -14.89 8.05
CA ALA A 82 -9.34 -16.32 7.88
C ALA A 82 -7.94 -16.54 7.29
N ALA A 83 -7.53 -15.75 6.29
CA ALA A 83 -6.18 -15.81 5.74
C ALA A 83 -5.11 -15.46 6.79
N ALA A 84 -5.33 -14.39 7.56
CA ALA A 84 -4.44 -14.00 8.65
C ALA A 84 -4.41 -15.07 9.78
N GLY A 85 -5.57 -15.62 10.15
CA GLY A 85 -5.67 -16.69 11.14
C GLY A 85 -4.90 -17.94 10.71
N ASN A 86 -5.03 -18.35 9.44
CA ASN A 86 -4.27 -19.46 8.89
C ASN A 86 -2.77 -19.18 8.84
N ALA A 87 -2.36 -17.94 8.52
CA ALA A 87 -0.96 -17.51 8.57
C ALA A 87 -0.37 -17.58 9.99
N VAL A 88 -1.20 -17.48 11.03
CA VAL A 88 -0.78 -17.60 12.43
C VAL A 88 -0.76 -19.05 12.90
N THR A 89 -1.71 -19.89 12.50
CA THR A 89 -1.89 -21.22 13.09
C THR A 89 -1.13 -22.32 12.35
N GLN A 90 -1.04 -22.24 11.02
CA GLN A 90 -0.50 -23.34 10.21
C GLN A 90 1.03 -23.42 10.16
N PRO A 91 1.80 -22.31 10.12
CA PRO A 91 3.25 -22.42 10.04
C PRO A 91 3.83 -23.05 11.31
N PRO A 92 4.67 -24.10 11.18
CA PRO A 92 5.24 -24.81 12.32
C PRO A 92 6.28 -23.99 13.09
N ARG A 93 6.86 -22.97 12.45
CA ARG A 93 7.88 -22.08 13.04
C ARG A 93 7.30 -20.69 13.28
N ILE A 94 7.48 -20.16 14.49
CA ILE A 94 7.03 -18.82 14.91
C ILE A 94 7.56 -17.73 13.96
N ILE A 95 8.79 -17.90 13.50
CA ILE A 95 9.45 -17.03 12.51
C ILE A 95 8.60 -16.83 11.24
N HIS A 96 7.95 -17.87 10.72
CA HIS A 96 7.16 -17.78 9.49
C HIS A 96 5.84 -17.02 9.69
N ARG A 97 5.36 -16.90 10.94
CA ARG A 97 4.12 -16.21 11.29
C ARG A 97 4.34 -14.70 11.31
N LEU A 98 5.48 -14.27 11.83
CA LEU A 98 5.83 -12.84 11.99
C LEU A 98 6.13 -12.14 10.66
N GLU A 99 6.49 -12.88 9.62
CA GLU A 99 6.85 -12.34 8.30
C GLU A 99 5.61 -11.95 7.47
N LEU A 100 4.60 -12.83 7.42
CA LEU A 100 3.42 -12.66 6.58
C LEU A 100 2.36 -11.76 7.21
N LEU A 101 2.22 -11.82 8.53
CA LEU A 101 1.22 -11.05 9.27
C LEU A 101 1.25 -9.55 8.94
N PRO A 102 2.39 -8.85 9.07
CA PRO A 102 2.45 -7.42 8.74
C PRO A 102 2.13 -7.17 7.26
N GLY A 103 2.49 -8.07 6.36
CA GLY A 103 2.17 -7.94 4.93
C GLY A 103 0.66 -8.02 4.65
N ILE A 104 -0.02 -9.05 5.19
CA ILE A 104 -1.47 -9.25 5.01
C ILE A 104 -2.25 -8.13 5.69
N LEU A 105 -1.90 -7.81 6.94
CA LEU A 105 -2.54 -6.73 7.68
C LEU A 105 -2.32 -5.39 6.97
N GLY A 106 -1.09 -5.11 6.56
CA GLY A 106 -0.73 -3.91 5.82
C GLY A 106 -1.55 -3.73 4.56
N LEU A 107 -1.65 -4.79 3.73
CA LEU A 107 -2.47 -4.80 2.52
C LEU A 107 -3.95 -4.54 2.79
N TRP A 108 -4.51 -5.15 3.84
CA TRP A 108 -5.89 -4.90 4.23
C TRP A 108 -6.12 -3.48 4.74
N THR A 109 -5.25 -2.95 5.61
CA THR A 109 -5.33 -1.55 6.07
C THR A 109 -5.20 -0.56 4.92
N LEU A 110 -4.32 -0.82 3.94
CA LEU A 110 -4.18 0.01 2.75
C LEU A 110 -5.48 0.00 1.93
N ALA A 111 -6.09 -1.18 1.73
CA ALA A 111 -7.38 -1.29 1.05
C ALA A 111 -8.53 -0.61 1.82
N ALA A 112 -8.53 -0.71 3.16
CA ALA A 112 -9.45 0.02 4.03
C ALA A 112 -9.32 1.53 3.88
N ALA A 113 -8.10 2.05 3.71
CA ALA A 113 -7.88 3.47 3.51
C ALA A 113 -8.52 4.02 2.23
N LEU A 114 -8.68 3.17 1.21
CA LEU A 114 -9.27 3.48 -0.10
C LEU A 114 -10.80 3.32 -0.12
N VAL A 115 -11.40 2.82 0.96
CA VAL A 115 -12.85 2.90 1.15
C VAL A 115 -13.18 4.32 1.64
N PRO A 116 -14.32 4.92 1.25
CA PRO A 116 -14.73 6.26 1.70
C PRO A 116 -15.10 6.30 3.20
N ILE A 117 -14.11 6.24 4.09
CA ILE A 117 -14.26 6.27 5.56
C ILE A 117 -13.96 7.66 6.16
N GLY A 118 -13.42 8.59 5.36
CA GLY A 118 -13.15 9.99 5.71
C GLY A 118 -11.67 10.36 5.63
N PHE A 119 -11.37 11.58 5.14
CA PHE A 119 -10.02 11.99 4.74
C PHE A 119 -8.94 11.84 5.82
N ARG A 120 -9.25 12.20 7.07
CA ARG A 120 -8.29 12.13 8.18
C ARG A 120 -7.92 10.68 8.51
N TRP A 121 -8.89 9.77 8.45
CA TRP A 121 -8.67 8.34 8.68
C TRP A 121 -7.98 7.68 7.50
N SER A 122 -8.30 8.05 6.26
CA SER A 122 -7.62 7.52 5.07
C SER A 122 -6.11 7.78 5.12
N ARG A 123 -5.65 9.00 5.48
CA ARG A 123 -4.22 9.29 5.59
C ARG A 123 -3.53 8.45 6.68
N LEU A 124 -4.17 8.30 7.84
CA LEU A 124 -3.65 7.45 8.91
C LEU A 124 -3.57 5.98 8.46
N LEU A 125 -4.62 5.47 7.81
CA LEU A 125 -4.67 4.08 7.32
C LEU A 125 -3.67 3.83 6.20
N ILE A 126 -3.42 4.81 5.31
CA ILE A 126 -2.37 4.74 4.29
C ILE A 126 -1.00 4.62 4.95
N ALA A 127 -0.70 5.47 5.93
CA ALA A 127 0.58 5.44 6.65
C ALA A 127 0.77 4.13 7.43
N VAL A 128 -0.26 3.68 8.15
CA VAL A 128 -0.22 2.41 8.89
C VAL A 128 -0.09 1.22 7.93
N GLY A 129 -0.87 1.18 6.86
CA GLY A 129 -0.86 0.09 5.89
C GLY A 129 0.46 -0.04 5.15
N SER A 130 0.99 1.07 4.63
CA SER A 130 2.31 1.11 3.99
C SER A 130 3.45 0.82 4.97
N GLY A 131 3.37 1.33 6.20
CA GLY A 131 4.32 1.01 7.27
C GLY A 131 4.35 -0.49 7.59
N LEU A 132 3.18 -1.14 7.69
CA LEU A 132 3.06 -2.58 7.90
C LEU A 132 3.62 -3.38 6.71
N LEU A 133 3.35 -2.97 5.47
CA LEU A 133 3.97 -3.57 4.27
C LEU A 133 5.50 -3.46 4.33
N PHE A 134 6.03 -2.31 4.71
CA PHE A 134 7.47 -2.10 4.82
C PHE A 134 8.10 -2.95 5.94
N VAL A 135 7.42 -3.07 7.10
CA VAL A 135 7.82 -3.99 8.17
C VAL A 135 7.86 -5.43 7.69
N ALA A 136 6.94 -5.85 6.82
CA ALA A 136 6.99 -7.19 6.21
C ALA A 136 8.25 -7.39 5.35
N VAL A 137 8.62 -6.39 4.54
CA VAL A 137 9.85 -6.41 3.75
C VAL A 137 11.09 -6.49 4.65
N LEU A 138 11.17 -5.65 5.69
CA LEU A 138 12.29 -5.65 6.64
C LEU A 138 12.43 -6.97 7.38
N THR A 139 11.32 -7.51 7.89
CA THR A 139 11.32 -8.78 8.62
C THR A 139 11.72 -9.94 7.71
N SER A 140 11.29 -9.95 6.44
CA SER A 140 11.75 -10.95 5.47
C SER A 140 13.27 -10.88 5.25
N GLY A 141 13.83 -9.67 5.13
CA GLY A 141 15.28 -9.49 4.98
C GLY A 141 16.07 -9.92 6.20
N VAL A 142 15.69 -9.48 7.39
CA VAL A 142 16.40 -9.77 8.65
C VAL A 142 16.31 -11.24 9.03
N VAL A 143 15.15 -11.87 8.82
CA VAL A 143 14.88 -13.19 9.39
C VAL A 143 15.17 -14.33 8.41
N ARG A 144 14.96 -14.13 7.10
CA ARG A 144 15.21 -15.15 6.07
C ARG A 144 16.46 -14.92 5.24
N GLY A 145 17.02 -13.71 5.25
CA GLY A 145 18.04 -13.35 4.27
C GLY A 145 17.47 -13.36 2.85
N ALA A 146 16.24 -12.87 2.68
CA ALA A 146 15.64 -12.72 1.35
C ALA A 146 16.60 -11.99 0.40
N SER A 147 16.59 -12.38 -0.88
CA SER A 147 17.54 -11.83 -1.85
C SER A 147 17.49 -10.30 -1.88
N THR A 148 18.65 -9.66 -1.99
CA THR A 148 18.76 -8.19 -2.08
C THR A 148 17.85 -7.63 -3.16
N THR A 149 17.78 -8.29 -4.31
CA THR A 149 16.88 -7.93 -5.41
C THR A 149 15.41 -7.95 -4.99
N ALA A 150 14.94 -9.02 -4.34
CA ALA A 150 13.56 -9.11 -3.87
C ALA A 150 13.24 -8.02 -2.84
N LEU A 151 14.14 -7.76 -1.90
CA LEU A 151 13.95 -6.72 -0.87
C LEU A 151 13.88 -5.32 -1.45
N VAL A 152 14.80 -4.98 -2.37
CA VAL A 152 14.85 -3.67 -3.00
C VAL A 152 13.61 -3.43 -3.87
N VAL A 153 13.19 -4.43 -4.67
CA VAL A 153 11.98 -4.32 -5.49
C VAL A 153 10.72 -4.27 -4.62
N ALA A 154 10.64 -5.07 -3.54
CA ALA A 154 9.48 -5.04 -2.64
C ALA A 154 9.38 -3.72 -1.85
N ALA A 155 10.52 -3.15 -1.43
CA ALA A 155 10.56 -1.84 -0.79
C ALA A 155 10.10 -0.74 -1.76
N ALA A 156 10.60 -0.75 -3.01
CA ALA A 156 10.16 0.18 -4.05
C ALA A 156 8.66 0.04 -4.34
N ALA A 157 8.15 -1.18 -4.46
CA ALA A 157 6.72 -1.44 -4.63
C ALA A 157 5.89 -0.93 -3.44
N THR A 158 6.39 -1.02 -2.21
CA THR A 158 5.74 -0.48 -1.02
C THR A 158 5.66 1.05 -1.05
N ILE A 159 6.74 1.73 -1.44
CA ILE A 159 6.77 3.20 -1.59
C ILE A 159 5.80 3.65 -2.68
N LEU A 160 5.80 2.97 -3.83
CA LEU A 160 4.86 3.27 -4.91
C LEU A 160 3.41 2.99 -4.50
N ALA A 161 3.16 1.96 -3.68
CA ALA A 161 1.83 1.69 -3.15
C ALA A 161 1.34 2.81 -2.24
N TRP A 162 2.22 3.34 -1.39
CA TRP A 162 1.95 4.50 -0.53
C TRP A 162 1.65 5.76 -1.37
N ASP A 163 2.53 6.10 -2.31
CA ASP A 163 2.39 7.26 -3.21
C ASP A 163 1.08 7.19 -4.01
N ALA A 164 0.80 6.03 -4.63
CA ALA A 164 -0.43 5.82 -5.39
C ALA A 164 -1.69 5.93 -4.50
N ALA A 165 -1.63 5.47 -3.24
CA ALA A 165 -2.76 5.61 -2.31
C ALA A 165 -2.97 7.06 -1.86
N GLU A 166 -1.89 7.81 -1.57
CA GLU A 166 -1.97 9.23 -1.25
C GLU A 166 -2.51 10.05 -2.43
N ASN A 167 -2.06 9.73 -3.65
CA ASN A 167 -2.56 10.33 -4.88
C ASN A 167 -4.06 10.00 -5.07
N ALA A 168 -4.47 8.74 -4.86
CA ALA A 168 -5.87 8.33 -4.98
C ALA A 168 -6.80 9.11 -4.03
N VAL A 169 -6.37 9.32 -2.78
CA VAL A 169 -7.16 10.06 -1.78
C VAL A 169 -7.12 11.56 -2.04
N SER A 170 -5.97 12.13 -2.42
CA SER A 170 -5.82 13.56 -2.68
C SER A 170 -6.58 13.99 -3.93
N LEU A 171 -6.43 13.26 -5.03
CA LEU A 171 -7.23 13.48 -6.24
C LEU A 171 -8.70 13.22 -5.97
N GLY A 172 -9.04 12.21 -5.18
CA GLY A 172 -10.42 11.94 -4.81
C GLY A 172 -11.15 13.12 -4.15
N VAL A 173 -10.43 13.91 -3.36
CA VAL A 173 -10.95 15.16 -2.80
C VAL A 173 -11.10 16.26 -3.86
N GLN A 174 -10.12 16.39 -4.77
CA GLN A 174 -10.11 17.42 -5.81
C GLN A 174 -11.13 17.14 -6.92
N VAL A 175 -11.26 15.88 -7.38
CA VAL A 175 -12.29 15.41 -8.33
C VAL A 175 -13.69 15.64 -7.76
N GLY A 176 -13.88 15.33 -6.48
CA GLY A 176 -15.15 15.59 -5.80
C GLY A 176 -15.52 17.08 -5.79
N ALA A 177 -14.52 17.97 -5.82
CA ALA A 177 -14.71 19.41 -5.92
C ALA A 177 -14.86 19.91 -7.38
N HIS A 178 -14.16 19.28 -8.34
CA HIS A 178 -14.13 19.66 -9.75
C HIS A 178 -14.12 18.42 -10.65
N PRO A 179 -15.28 17.78 -10.90
CA PRO A 179 -15.35 16.52 -11.62
C PRO A 179 -14.98 16.64 -13.12
N GLU A 180 -14.99 17.85 -13.67
CA GLU A 180 -14.75 18.10 -15.10
C GLU A 180 -13.25 18.17 -15.49
N THR A 181 -12.35 18.35 -14.51
CA THR A 181 -10.93 18.67 -14.79
C THR A 181 -9.96 17.50 -14.62
N VAL A 182 -10.39 16.40 -14.01
CA VAL A 182 -9.48 15.28 -13.70
C VAL A 182 -9.62 14.19 -14.74
N THR A 183 -8.54 13.97 -15.50
CA THR A 183 -8.49 12.97 -16.56
C THR A 183 -7.70 11.75 -16.10
N VAL A 184 -8.16 10.56 -16.48
CA VAL A 184 -7.44 9.28 -16.28
C VAL A 184 -6.00 9.35 -16.81
N ARG A 185 -5.75 10.15 -17.84
CA ARG A 185 -4.42 10.40 -18.39
C ARG A 185 -3.47 11.04 -17.39
N GLY A 186 -3.94 12.00 -16.59
CA GLY A 186 -3.14 12.64 -15.55
C GLY A 186 -2.76 11.66 -14.42
N GLU A 187 -3.71 10.82 -13.99
CA GLU A 187 -3.44 9.76 -13.01
C GLU A 187 -2.37 8.77 -13.51
N LEU A 188 -2.51 8.31 -14.76
CA LEU A 188 -1.55 7.39 -15.36
C LEU A 188 -0.17 8.03 -15.53
N ALA A 189 -0.10 9.29 -15.94
CA ALA A 189 1.17 10.00 -16.10
C ALA A 189 1.94 10.10 -14.78
N HIS A 190 1.24 10.40 -13.67
CA HIS A 190 1.84 10.44 -12.34
C HIS A 190 2.36 9.06 -11.93
N VAL A 191 1.53 8.01 -12.05
CA VAL A 191 1.94 6.62 -11.74
C VAL A 191 3.14 6.18 -12.58
N MET A 192 3.17 6.51 -13.88
CA MET A 192 4.28 6.18 -14.76
C MET A 192 5.57 6.91 -14.36
N LEU A 193 5.47 8.20 -14.01
CA LEU A 193 6.62 8.98 -13.56
C LEU A 193 7.19 8.45 -12.25
N SER A 194 6.33 8.26 -11.23
CA SER A 194 6.73 7.68 -9.94
C SER A 194 7.34 6.27 -10.14
N GLY A 195 6.70 5.44 -10.98
CA GLY A 195 7.20 4.11 -11.32
C GLY A 195 8.55 4.13 -12.02
N GLY A 196 8.77 5.06 -12.95
CA GLY A 196 10.05 5.24 -13.64
C GLY A 196 11.16 5.66 -12.69
N LEU A 197 10.89 6.60 -11.78
CA LEU A 197 11.83 7.02 -10.74
C LEU A 197 12.20 5.85 -9.81
N ALA A 198 11.20 5.09 -9.35
CA ALA A 198 11.44 3.92 -8.52
C ALA A 198 12.24 2.84 -9.26
N ALA A 199 11.95 2.56 -10.53
CA ALA A 199 12.73 1.63 -11.34
C ALA A 199 14.19 2.10 -11.50
N GLY A 200 14.40 3.39 -11.76
CA GLY A 200 15.74 3.99 -11.79
C GLY A 200 16.50 3.83 -10.47
N ALA A 201 15.83 4.05 -9.34
CA ALA A 201 16.40 3.85 -8.01
C ALA A 201 16.76 2.38 -7.75
N VAL A 202 15.88 1.44 -8.12
CA VAL A 202 16.17 -0.01 -8.02
C VAL A 202 17.39 -0.38 -8.86
N VAL A 203 17.45 0.06 -10.12
CA VAL A 203 18.61 -0.21 -11.01
C VAL A 203 19.89 0.39 -10.43
N ALA A 204 19.84 1.61 -9.90
CA ALA A 204 20.99 2.25 -9.27
C ALA A 204 21.48 1.46 -8.05
N VAL A 205 20.58 1.06 -7.15
CA VAL A 205 20.92 0.27 -5.96
C VAL A 205 21.53 -1.08 -6.35
N LEU A 206 20.91 -1.81 -7.28
CA LEU A 206 21.44 -3.10 -7.73
C LEU A 206 22.76 -2.95 -8.48
N GLY A 207 22.92 -1.90 -9.28
CA GLY A 207 24.18 -1.56 -9.93
C GLY A 207 25.31 -1.36 -8.93
N VAL A 208 25.06 -0.62 -7.84
CA VAL A 208 26.04 -0.42 -6.76
C VAL A 208 26.40 -1.74 -6.09
N THR A 209 25.43 -2.63 -5.85
CA THR A 209 25.72 -3.95 -5.24
C THR A 209 26.60 -4.84 -6.12
N HIS A 210 26.55 -4.66 -7.45
CA HIS A 210 27.42 -5.40 -8.38
C HIS A 210 28.86 -4.86 -8.45
N LEU A 211 29.12 -3.66 -7.93
CA LEU A 211 30.47 -3.08 -7.91
C LEU A 211 31.37 -3.71 -6.83
N GLY A 212 30.87 -4.66 -6.02
CA GLY A 212 31.67 -5.41 -5.05
C GLY A 212 32.27 -4.54 -3.95
N VAL A 213 31.60 -3.43 -3.61
CA VAL A 213 32.06 -2.51 -2.57
C VAL A 213 31.68 -3.07 -1.19
N ASP A 214 32.28 -4.19 -0.82
CA ASP A 214 31.98 -4.94 0.41
C ASP A 214 32.52 -4.26 1.69
N SER A 215 33.22 -3.14 1.54
CA SER A 215 33.95 -2.44 2.60
C SER A 215 33.43 -1.05 2.91
N LEU A 216 32.24 -0.67 2.43
CA LEU A 216 31.61 0.59 2.83
C LEU A 216 31.24 0.51 4.33
N PRO A 217 31.85 1.35 5.19
CA PRO A 217 31.50 1.35 6.60
C PRO A 217 30.02 1.72 6.73
N PHE A 218 29.28 0.93 7.50
CA PHE A 218 27.86 1.17 7.80
C PHE A 218 27.62 2.61 8.28
N GLU A 219 28.59 3.16 9.02
CA GLU A 219 28.64 4.55 9.48
C GLU A 219 28.59 5.57 8.34
N ALA A 220 29.28 5.34 7.23
CA ALA A 220 29.25 6.23 6.07
C ALA A 220 27.89 6.20 5.37
N LEU A 221 27.25 5.03 5.31
CA LEU A 221 25.89 4.85 4.79
C LEU A 221 24.86 5.59 5.66
N VAL A 222 24.97 5.47 6.98
CA VAL A 222 24.13 6.21 7.93
C VAL A 222 24.37 7.72 7.85
N ALA A 223 25.63 8.15 7.71
CA ALA A 223 25.98 9.57 7.55
C ALA A 223 25.41 10.14 6.24
N LEU A 224 25.50 9.40 5.13
CA LEU A 224 24.89 9.76 3.85
C LEU A 224 23.36 9.81 3.94
N LEU A 225 22.79 8.82 4.64
CA LEU A 225 21.48 8.78 5.29
C LEU A 225 21.02 10.15 5.78
N VAL A 226 21.63 10.53 6.89
CA VAL A 226 21.34 11.74 7.65
C VAL A 226 21.58 12.98 6.78
N ALA A 227 22.68 13.04 6.03
CA ALA A 227 22.98 14.16 5.14
C ALA A 227 21.88 14.36 4.08
N GLY A 228 21.41 13.28 3.45
CA GLY A 228 20.33 13.32 2.48
C GLY A 228 19.01 13.82 3.09
N VAL A 229 18.65 13.31 4.28
CA VAL A 229 17.47 13.78 5.02
C VAL A 229 17.58 15.26 5.38
N VAL A 230 18.74 15.69 5.89
CA VAL A 230 19.01 17.09 6.22
C VAL A 230 18.90 17.98 4.99
N LEU A 231 19.47 17.54 3.85
CA LEU A 231 19.40 18.28 2.59
C LEU A 231 17.96 18.43 2.10
N LEU A 232 17.18 17.34 2.17
CA LEU A 232 15.77 17.32 1.81
C LEU A 232 14.97 18.31 2.68
N LEU A 233 15.16 18.25 4.00
CA LEU A 233 14.50 19.16 4.95
C LEU A 233 14.92 20.61 4.75
N ALA A 234 16.18 20.86 4.39
CA ALA A 234 16.69 22.19 4.09
C ALA A 234 16.11 22.74 2.77
N SER A 235 15.92 21.88 1.76
CA SER A 235 15.38 22.27 0.46
C SER A 235 13.88 22.60 0.47
N HIS A 236 13.15 22.14 1.49
CA HIS A 236 11.72 22.41 1.70
C HIS A 236 11.42 23.62 2.59
N ARG A 237 12.42 24.46 2.89
CA ARG A 237 12.26 25.78 3.54
C ARG A 237 12.39 26.89 2.50
#